data_AF-A0A453MLT0-F1
#
_entry.id   AF-A0A453MLT0-F1
#
_cell.length_a   1.000
_cell.length_b   1.000
_cell.length_c   1.000
_cell.angle_alpha   90.00
_cell.angle_beta   90.00
_cell.angle_gamma   90.00
#
_symmetry.space_group_name_H-M   'P 1'
#
loop_
_entity.id
_entity.type
_entity.pdbx_description
1 polymer ?
#
loop_
_entity_poly.entity_id
_entity_poly.type
_entity_poly.pdbx_seq_one_letter_code
_entity_poly.pdbx_strand_id
1 'polypeptide(L)'
;AMEHDPHDATLFSNRSLCWLRMGDGHKALQDALACREMRPGWPKACYRQGAALMLLKDYGGARDAFLDAAKLDPQSSEIKAALREAMSSLEISHGATKTT
;
A
#
# COMPACT_ATOMS: atom_id res chain seq x y z
N ALA A 1 29.57 -8.37 14.58
CA ALA A 1 29.31 -7.92 13.20
C ALA A 1 27.82 -8.07 12.91
N MET A 2 27.07 -6.96 13.02
CA MET A 2 25.80 -6.75 12.33
C MET A 2 25.74 -5.24 12.12
N GLU A 3 26.17 -4.79 10.96
CA GLU A 3 25.93 -3.43 10.51
C GLU A 3 24.41 -3.30 10.35
N HIS A 4 23.78 -2.65 11.33
CA HIS A 4 22.43 -2.14 11.13
C HIS A 4 22.53 -1.05 10.07
N ASP A 5 22.23 -1.41 8.83
CA ASP A 5 22.06 -0.42 7.77
C ASP A 5 20.78 0.38 8.10
N PRO A 6 20.87 1.68 8.46
CA PRO A 6 19.70 2.50 8.75
C PRO A 6 18.79 2.72 7.52
N HIS A 7 19.15 2.15 6.37
CA HIS A 7 18.40 2.14 5.12
C HIS A 7 17.73 0.80 4.80
N ASP A 8 17.45 -0.05 5.80
CA ASP A 8 16.72 -1.29 5.55
C ASP A 8 15.24 -1.01 5.22
N ALA A 9 14.88 -1.10 3.95
CA ALA A 9 13.51 -1.03 3.46
C ALA A 9 12.55 -1.98 4.22
N THR A 10 13.06 -3.10 4.75
CA THR A 10 12.30 -4.04 5.56
C THR A 10 11.81 -3.43 6.86
N LEU A 11 12.64 -2.59 7.50
CA LEU A 11 12.26 -1.86 8.72
C LEU A 11 11.09 -0.91 8.42
N PHE A 12 11.19 -0.12 7.36
CA PHE A 12 10.11 0.79 6.94
C PHE A 12 8.84 0.02 6.56
N SER A 13 8.94 -1.12 5.86
CA SER A 13 7.78 -1.96 5.55
C SER A 13 7.09 -2.52 6.81
N ASN A 14 7.88 -2.93 7.81
CA ASN A 14 7.35 -3.44 9.08
C ASN A 14 6.73 -2.32 9.92
N ARG A 15 7.37 -1.14 9.96
CA ARG A 15 6.83 0.03 10.69
C ARG A 15 5.56 0.56 10.03
N SER A 16 5.50 0.60 8.70
CA SER A 16 4.28 0.88 7.93
C SER A 16 3.14 -0.07 8.32
N LEU A 17 3.41 -1.37 8.45
CA LEU A 17 2.42 -2.34 8.92
C LEU A 17 1.94 -2.06 10.35
N CYS A 18 2.84 -1.66 11.25
CA CYS A 18 2.45 -1.28 12.60
C CYS A 18 1.52 -0.05 12.60
N TRP A 19 1.83 0.98 11.79
CA TRP A 19 0.96 2.14 11.63
C TRP A 19 -0.41 1.79 11.06
N LEU A 20 -0.48 0.88 10.07
CA LEU A 20 -1.75 0.35 9.54
C LEU A 20 -2.58 -0.29 10.65
N ARG A 21 -1.97 -1.12 11.50
CA ARG A 21 -2.66 -1.77 12.63
C ARG A 21 -3.09 -0.78 13.71
N MET A 22 -2.40 0.35 13.84
CA MET A 22 -2.77 1.45 14.73
C MET A 22 -3.81 2.41 14.12
N GLY A 23 -4.20 2.22 12.85
CA GLY A 23 -5.14 3.10 12.17
C GLY A 23 -4.53 4.43 11.69
N ASP A 24 -3.20 4.58 11.73
CA ASP A 24 -2.51 5.78 11.27
C ASP A 24 -2.08 5.63 9.79
N GLY A 25 -3.01 5.89 8.89
CA GLY A 25 -2.79 5.76 7.44
C GLY A 25 -1.71 6.70 6.89
N HIS A 26 -1.55 7.89 7.46
CA HIS A 26 -0.56 8.86 6.99
C HIS A 26 0.87 8.42 7.30
N LYS A 27 1.14 7.98 8.54
CA LYS A 27 2.46 7.43 8.88
C LYS A 27 2.74 6.12 8.15
N ALA A 28 1.72 5.29 7.97
CA ALA A 28 1.84 4.07 7.17
C ALA A 28 2.26 4.37 5.72
N LEU A 29 1.67 5.40 5.11
CA LEU A 29 1.98 5.83 3.75
C LEU A 29 3.40 6.38 3.65
N GLN A 30 3.82 7.24 4.58
CA GLN A 30 5.17 7.79 4.60
C GLN A 30 6.24 6.68 4.63
N ASP A 31 6.06 5.70 5.51
CA ASP A 31 6.99 4.56 5.60
C ASP A 31 6.94 3.65 4.36
N ALA A 32 5.76 3.46 3.77
CA ALA A 32 5.63 2.69 2.53
C ALA A 32 6.32 3.36 1.33
N LEU A 33 6.25 4.69 1.23
CA LEU A 33 6.92 5.45 0.18
C LEU A 33 8.45 5.40 0.33
N ALA A 34 8.96 5.58 1.55
CA ALA A 34 10.39 5.43 1.83
C ALA A 34 10.90 4.02 1.46
N CYS A 35 10.11 2.99 1.79
CA CYS A 35 10.41 1.61 1.42
C CYS A 35 10.47 1.42 -0.11
N ARG A 36 9.53 2.02 -0.85
CA ARG A 36 9.48 1.95 -2.32
C ARG A 36 10.63 2.72 -2.98
N GLU A 37 11.04 3.85 -2.41
CA GLU A 37 12.21 4.60 -2.88
C GLU A 37 13.50 3.80 -2.71
N MET A 38 13.66 3.13 -1.57
CA MET A 38 14.82 2.27 -1.29
C MET A 38 14.83 0.99 -2.14
N ARG A 39 13.65 0.40 -2.39
CA ARG A 39 13.51 -0.85 -3.18
C ARG A 39 12.32 -0.77 -4.14
N PRO A 40 12.49 -0.12 -5.32
CA PRO A 40 11.41 0.07 -6.29
C PRO A 40 10.81 -1.24 -6.82
N GLY A 41 11.63 -2.30 -6.88
CA GLY A 41 11.22 -3.63 -7.36
C GLY A 41 10.61 -4.54 -6.30
N TRP A 42 10.25 -4.03 -5.12
CA TRP A 42 9.71 -4.87 -4.05
C TRP A 42 8.17 -4.80 -3.97
N PRO A 43 7.44 -5.88 -4.34
CA PRO A 43 5.98 -5.88 -4.34
C PRO A 43 5.36 -5.49 -2.99
N LYS A 44 6.01 -5.89 -1.88
CA LYS A 44 5.53 -5.60 -0.53
C LYS A 44 5.51 -4.11 -0.21
N ALA A 45 6.44 -3.32 -0.77
CA ALA A 45 6.44 -1.87 -0.59
C ALA A 45 5.20 -1.23 -1.24
N CYS A 46 4.92 -1.61 -2.49
CA CYS A 46 3.74 -1.16 -3.23
C CYS A 46 2.44 -1.62 -2.55
N TYR A 47 2.40 -2.85 -2.04
CA TYR A 47 1.26 -3.34 -1.27
C TYR A 47 1.01 -2.53 0.01
N ARG A 48 2.06 -2.21 0.78
CA ARG A 48 1.93 -1.38 1.98
C ARG A 48 1.42 0.03 1.66
N GLN A 49 1.88 0.61 0.54
CA GLN A 49 1.40 1.90 0.04
C GLN A 49 -0.11 1.80 -0.27
N GLY A 50 -0.53 0.77 -1.01
CA GLY A 50 -1.94 0.55 -1.33
C GLY A 50 -2.81 0.39 -0.08
N ALA A 51 -2.37 -0.40 0.90
CA ALA A 51 -3.08 -0.60 2.15
C ALA A 51 -3.20 0.70 2.98
N ALA A 52 -2.17 1.55 2.96
CA ALA A 52 -2.21 2.85 3.63
C ALA A 52 -3.22 3.80 2.96
N LEU A 53 -3.25 3.81 1.63
CA LEU A 53 -4.21 4.60 0.86
C LEU A 53 -5.65 4.10 1.02
N MET A 54 -5.86 2.78 1.14
CA MET A 54 -7.17 2.21 1.50
C MET A 54 -7.67 2.75 2.84
N LEU A 55 -6.81 2.78 3.86
CA LEU A 55 -7.15 3.31 5.18
C LEU A 55 -7.45 4.82 5.14
N LEU A 56 -6.74 5.56 4.28
CA LEU A 56 -6.98 6.98 4.02
C LEU A 56 -8.18 7.24 3.08
N LYS A 57 -8.85 6.19 2.60
CA LYS A 57 -9.95 6.23 1.62
C LYS A 57 -9.58 6.88 0.28
N ASP A 58 -8.29 6.96 -0.04
CA ASP A 58 -7.81 7.28 -1.38
C ASP A 58 -7.81 6.00 -2.21
N TYR A 59 -9.01 5.58 -2.63
CA TYR A 59 -9.21 4.33 -3.36
C TYR A 59 -8.56 4.37 -4.76
N GLY A 60 -8.42 5.56 -5.36
CA GLY A 60 -7.75 5.74 -6.63
C GLY A 60 -6.25 5.48 -6.52
N GLY A 61 -5.59 6.13 -5.55
CA GLY A 61 -4.18 5.87 -5.26
C GLY A 61 -3.93 4.44 -4.79
N ALA A 62 -4.84 3.86 -4.00
CA ALA A 62 -4.73 2.48 -3.53
C ALA A 62 -4.74 1.48 -4.70
N ARG A 63 -5.68 1.64 -5.64
CA ARG A 63 -5.75 0.83 -6.87
C ARG A 63 -4.43 0.88 -7.63
N ASP A 64 -3.89 2.07 -7.84
CA ASP A 64 -2.66 2.24 -8.63
C ASP A 64 -1.44 1.60 -7.95
N ALA A 65 -1.33 1.75 -6.63
CA ALA A 65 -0.28 1.09 -5.86
C ALA A 65 -0.40 -0.44 -5.87
N PHE A 66 -1.62 -0.99 -5.79
CA PHE A 66 -1.84 -2.43 -5.90
C PHE A 66 -1.62 -2.97 -7.31
N LEU A 67 -1.92 -2.18 -8.36
CA LEU A 67 -1.58 -2.52 -9.74
C LEU A 67 -0.07 -2.63 -9.92
N ASP A 68 0.70 -1.70 -9.38
CA ASP A 68 2.15 -1.77 -9.41
C ASP A 68 2.67 -2.99 -8.64
N ALA A 69 2.10 -3.30 -7.48
CA ALA A 69 2.43 -4.52 -6.74
C ALA A 69 2.14 -5.78 -7.58
N ALA A 70 1.01 -5.82 -8.29
CA ALA A 70 0.61 -6.95 -9.12
C ALA A 70 1.49 -7.13 -10.36
N LYS A 71 2.05 -6.05 -10.92
CA LYS A 71 3.04 -6.14 -12.00
C LYS A 71 4.34 -6.79 -11.50
N LEU A 72 4.74 -6.51 -10.26
CA LEU A 72 5.96 -7.05 -9.65
C LEU A 72 5.78 -8.49 -9.16
N ASP A 73 4.59 -8.84 -8.65
CA ASP A 73 4.23 -10.21 -8.26
C ASP A 73 2.82 -10.59 -8.77
N PRO A 74 2.72 -11.06 -10.02
CA PRO A 74 1.45 -11.41 -10.65
C PRO A 74 0.82 -12.68 -10.09
N GLN A 75 1.51 -13.48 -9.27
CA GLN A 75 0.98 -14.73 -8.74
C GLN A 75 0.38 -14.58 -7.35
N SER A 76 0.71 -13.49 -6.64
CA SER A 76 0.13 -13.20 -5.32
C SER A 76 -1.40 -13.06 -5.34
N SER A 77 -2.07 -13.98 -4.66
CA SER A 77 -3.51 -13.93 -4.42
C SER A 77 -3.89 -12.78 -3.49
N GLU A 78 -3.04 -12.45 -2.52
CA GLU A 78 -3.23 -11.34 -1.59
C GLU A 78 -3.27 -9.99 -2.32
N ILE A 79 -2.33 -9.75 -3.23
CA ILE A 79 -2.29 -8.51 -4.02
C ILE A 79 -3.53 -8.41 -4.93
N LYS A 80 -3.92 -9.51 -5.59
CA LYS A 80 -5.12 -9.55 -6.44
C LYS A 80 -6.40 -9.26 -5.65
N ALA A 81 -6.51 -9.80 -4.43
CA ALA A 81 -7.65 -9.56 -3.56
C ALA A 81 -7.71 -8.08 -3.15
N ALA A 82 -6.59 -7.51 -2.70
CA ALA A 82 -6.51 -6.11 -2.29
C ALA A 82 -6.80 -5.14 -3.46
N LEU A 83 -6.30 -5.44 -4.67
CA LEU A 83 -6.62 -4.68 -5.86
C LEU A 83 -8.13 -4.69 -6.17
N ARG A 84 -8.78 -5.86 -6.07
CA ARG A 84 -10.23 -5.98 -6.27
C ARG A 84 -11.01 -5.17 -5.25
N GLU A 85 -10.60 -5.21 -3.98
CA GLU A 85 -11.20 -4.44 -2.91
C GLU A 85 -11.08 -2.93 -3.16
N ALA A 86 -9.91 -2.46 -3.59
CA ALA A 86 -9.68 -1.06 -3.93
C ALA A 86 -10.57 -0.59 -5.09
N MET A 87 -10.69 -1.41 -6.15
CA MET A 87 -11.56 -1.09 -7.29
C MET A 87 -13.04 -1.03 -6.88
N SER A 88 -13.50 -2.00 -6.10
CA SER A 88 -14.89 -2.01 -5.61
C SER A 88 -15.18 -0.80 -4.71
N SER A 89 -14.25 -0.44 -3.83
CA SER A 89 -14.39 0.74 -2.96
C SER A 89 -14.43 2.04 -3.76
N LEU A 90 -13.60 2.13 -4.82
CA LEU A 90 -13.59 3.27 -5.74
C LEU A 90 -14.93 3.41 -6.47
N GLU A 91 -15.49 2.32 -6.99
CA GLU A 91 -16.79 2.31 -7.66
C GLU A 91 -17.92 2.76 -6.73
N ILE A 92 -17.95 2.25 -5.49
CA ILE A 92 -18.93 2.63 -4.47
C ILE A 92 -18.81 4.13 -4.16
N SER A 93 -17.58 4.64 -4.00
CA SER A 93 -17.35 6.07 -3.73
C SER A 93 -17.85 6.98 -4.87
N HIS A 94 -17.67 6.55 -6.12
CA HIS A 94 -18.16 7.28 -7.29
C HIS A 94 -19.68 7.14 -7.50
N GLY A 95 -20.28 6.02 -7.09
CA GLY A 95 -21.73 5.87 -7.10
C GLY A 95 -22.43 6.77 -6.08
N ALA A 96 -21.84 6.93 -4.89
CA ALA A 96 -22.36 7.80 -3.85
C ALA A 96 -22.40 9.28 -4.26
N THR A 97 -21.42 9.75 -5.05
CA THR A 97 -21.35 11.16 -5.49
C THR A 97 -22.35 11.52 -6.60
N LYS A 98 -22.94 10.54 -7.29
CA LYS A 98 -23.91 10.77 -8.39
C LYS A 98 -25.37 10.82 -7.93
N THR A 99 -25.66 10.53 -6.66
CA THR A 99 -27.02 10.32 -6.14
C THR A 99 -27.46 11.42 -5.16
N THR A 100 -26.87 12.62 -5.23
CA THR A 100 -27.23 13.80 -4.42
C THR A 100 -27.32 15.01 -5.32
#